data_AF-S4RAL9-F1
#
_entry.id   AF-S4RAL9-F1
#
_cell.length_a   1.000
_cell.length_b   1.000
_cell.length_c   1.000
_cell.angle_alpha   90.00
_cell.angle_beta   90.00
_cell.angle_gamma   90.00
#
_symmetry.space_group_name_H-M   'P 1'
#
loop_
_entity.id
_entity.type
_entity.pdbx_description
1 polymer ?
#
loop_
_entity_poly.entity_id
_entity_poly.type
_entity_poly.pdbx_seq_one_letter_code
_entity_poly.pdbx_strand_id
1 'polypeptide(L)'
;RQLQTRTNAFTLSLAVADLLVGLLVMPFSATRSLYGCWFFGRTFCKVHTCLDVLLSTASIAHLGAAALVAICWVGSALLAVGPILLGWNTVGIEELVASSCPDACVLLMNAPFAIAGSTCSFFVPSFVMVVTYLRIYRVALHQARAVRNVVSVSSVAWEHCDINSRPEKRTDQRRDRSATKTLGIIMVAFVTCWLPYFSLTLLDPFTGFLAEPWVWESTAWLAYMNSALNPILYPAFNQAFRQAFRLVFT
;
A
#
# COMPACT_ATOMS: atom_id res chain seq x y z
N ARG A 1 10.51 6.01 26.47
CA ARG A 1 9.99 6.51 25.16
C ARG A 1 10.58 5.74 23.96
N GLN A 2 10.92 4.45 24.10
CA GLN A 2 11.57 3.64 23.04
C GLN A 2 10.64 2.64 22.32
N LEU A 3 9.37 2.54 22.71
CA LEU A 3 8.42 1.54 22.20
C LEU A 3 7.34 2.09 21.25
N GLN A 4 7.36 3.38 20.89
CA GLN A 4 6.36 3.99 20.01
C GLN A 4 6.79 3.94 18.53
N THR A 5 7.03 2.75 17.99
CA THR A 5 7.11 2.54 16.54
C THR A 5 5.73 2.19 15.99
N ARG A 6 5.46 2.52 14.71
CA ARG A 6 4.17 2.20 14.06
C ARG A 6 3.87 0.70 14.07
N THR A 7 4.91 -0.13 14.03
CA THR A 7 4.82 -1.59 14.19
C THR A 7 4.28 -1.97 15.56
N ASN A 8 4.80 -1.35 16.64
CA ASN A 8 4.29 -1.61 17.99
C ASN A 8 2.85 -1.11 18.17
N ALA A 9 2.45 -0.04 17.47
CA ALA A 9 1.06 0.41 17.47
C ALA A 9 0.13 -0.59 16.75
N PHE A 10 0.58 -1.21 15.65
CA PHE A 10 -0.17 -2.27 14.96
C PHE A 10 -0.30 -3.53 15.82
N THR A 11 0.80 -4.00 16.42
CA THR A 11 0.80 -5.15 17.33
C THR A 11 -0.06 -4.88 18.57
N LEU A 12 -0.01 -3.66 19.11
CA LEU A 12 -0.87 -3.25 20.22
C LEU A 12 -2.35 -3.22 19.80
N SER A 13 -2.67 -2.71 18.60
CA SER A 13 -4.04 -2.70 18.06
C SER A 13 -4.61 -4.12 17.95
N LEU A 14 -3.83 -5.06 17.42
CA LEU A 14 -4.20 -6.48 17.35
C LEU A 14 -4.41 -7.07 18.75
N ALA A 15 -3.46 -6.86 19.67
CA ALA A 15 -3.56 -7.36 21.04
C ALA A 15 -4.77 -6.77 21.79
N VAL A 16 -5.12 -5.51 21.56
CA VAL A 16 -6.31 -4.88 22.14
C VAL A 16 -7.58 -5.49 21.55
N ALA A 17 -7.64 -5.73 20.24
CA ALA A 17 -8.80 -6.39 19.63
C ALA A 17 -9.03 -7.79 20.22
N ASP A 18 -7.99 -8.61 20.29
CA ASP A 18 -8.07 -9.97 20.84
C ASP A 18 -8.42 -9.97 22.33
N LEU A 19 -7.86 -9.04 23.11
CA LEU A 19 -8.19 -8.88 24.52
C LEU A 19 -9.67 -8.48 24.71
N LEU A 20 -10.18 -7.56 23.89
CA LEU A 20 -11.58 -7.13 23.97
C LEU A 20 -12.54 -8.25 23.55
N VAL A 21 -12.18 -9.10 22.58
CA VAL A 21 -12.94 -10.33 22.28
C VAL A 21 -12.96 -11.24 23.51
N GLY A 22 -11.79 -11.48 24.12
CA GLY A 22 -11.66 -12.33 25.31
C GLY A 22 -12.46 -11.83 26.52
N LEU A 23 -12.57 -10.52 26.71
CA LEU A 23 -13.26 -9.92 27.86
C LEU A 23 -14.74 -9.64 27.63
N LEU A 24 -15.11 -9.12 26.46
CA LEU A 24 -16.45 -8.58 26.19
C LEU A 24 -17.33 -9.50 25.35
N VAL A 25 -16.72 -10.41 24.58
CA VAL A 25 -17.46 -11.29 23.67
C VAL A 25 -17.53 -12.70 24.25
N MET A 26 -16.39 -13.27 24.63
CA MET A 26 -16.28 -14.67 25.04
C MET A 26 -17.12 -15.03 26.29
N PRO A 27 -17.14 -14.25 27.40
CA PRO A 27 -17.88 -14.65 28.59
C PRO A 27 -19.41 -14.68 28.36
N PHE A 28 -19.93 -13.68 27.66
CA PHE A 28 -21.36 -13.59 27.35
C PHE A 28 -21.77 -14.61 26.28
N SER A 29 -20.93 -14.86 25.27
CA SER A 29 -21.13 -15.96 24.33
C SER A 29 -21.08 -17.32 25.02
N ALA A 30 -20.18 -17.53 25.99
CA ALA A 30 -20.08 -18.77 26.75
C ALA A 30 -21.33 -19.03 27.60
N THR A 31 -21.85 -18.01 28.30
CA THR A 31 -23.13 -18.15 29.04
C THR A 31 -24.29 -18.52 28.11
N ARG A 32 -24.39 -17.90 26.93
CA ARG A 32 -25.38 -18.27 25.91
C ARG A 32 -25.22 -19.72 25.47
N SER A 33 -24.00 -20.20 25.27
CA SER A 33 -23.71 -21.58 24.84
C SER A 33 -24.00 -22.61 25.94
N LEU A 34 -23.72 -22.29 27.21
CA LEU A 34 -23.95 -23.19 28.35
C LEU A 34 -25.44 -23.37 28.67
N TYR A 35 -26.23 -22.30 28.58
CA TYR A 35 -27.63 -22.31 28.98
C TYR A 35 -28.61 -22.36 27.79
N GLY A 36 -28.13 -22.25 26.55
CA GLY A 36 -28.95 -22.26 25.33
C GLY A 36 -29.81 -21.02 25.11
N CYS A 37 -29.77 -20.03 26.02
CA CYS A 37 -30.66 -18.86 26.06
C CYS A 37 -29.87 -17.57 26.34
N TRP A 38 -30.43 -16.41 25.94
CA TRP A 38 -29.84 -15.09 26.20
C TRP A 38 -30.63 -14.31 27.25
N PHE A 39 -30.02 -14.07 28.41
CA PHE A 39 -30.69 -13.47 29.57
C PHE A 39 -30.45 -11.96 29.76
N PHE A 40 -29.49 -11.38 29.03
CA PHE A 40 -29.03 -9.99 29.22
C PHE A 40 -29.88 -8.94 28.46
N GLY A 41 -31.03 -9.34 27.91
CA GLY A 41 -31.94 -8.46 27.18
C GLY A 41 -31.54 -8.18 25.72
N ARG A 42 -32.50 -7.67 24.94
CA ARG A 42 -32.38 -7.49 23.48
C ARG A 42 -31.39 -6.40 23.07
N THR A 43 -31.32 -5.30 23.82
CA THR A 43 -30.40 -4.19 23.50
C THR A 43 -28.94 -4.63 23.67
N PHE A 44 -28.63 -5.31 24.78
CA PHE A 44 -27.28 -5.85 25.00
C PHE A 44 -26.93 -6.95 23.99
N CYS A 45 -27.90 -7.79 23.58
CA CYS A 45 -27.71 -8.76 22.50
C CYS A 45 -27.22 -8.12 21.20
N LYS A 46 -27.86 -7.01 20.78
CA LYS A 46 -27.46 -6.28 19.58
C LYS A 46 -26.07 -5.67 19.72
N VAL A 47 -25.79 -5.02 20.85
CA VAL A 47 -24.48 -4.40 21.11
C VAL A 47 -23.37 -5.45 21.15
N HIS A 48 -23.58 -6.57 21.86
CA HIS A 48 -22.65 -7.70 21.91
C HIS A 48 -22.39 -8.28 20.51
N THR A 49 -23.44 -8.51 19.73
CA THR A 49 -23.31 -9.03 18.35
C THR A 49 -22.52 -8.06 17.46
N CYS A 50 -22.78 -6.74 17.56
CA CYS A 50 -22.02 -5.74 16.81
C CYS A 50 -20.55 -5.70 17.23
N LEU A 51 -20.27 -5.80 18.53
CA LEU A 51 -18.90 -5.83 19.06
C LEU A 51 -18.15 -7.10 18.64
N ASP A 52 -18.81 -8.25 18.69
CA ASP A 52 -18.24 -9.52 18.22
C ASP A 52 -17.84 -9.41 16.75
N VAL A 53 -18.78 -9.02 15.88
CA VAL A 53 -18.51 -8.87 14.46
C VAL A 53 -17.39 -7.86 14.21
N LEU A 54 -17.40 -6.70 14.87
CA LEU A 54 -16.38 -5.67 14.67
C LEU A 54 -15.00 -6.10 15.13
N LEU A 55 -14.87 -6.66 16.33
CA LEU A 55 -13.58 -7.02 16.91
C LEU A 55 -12.97 -8.24 16.21
N SER A 56 -13.80 -9.26 15.91
CA SER A 56 -13.37 -10.46 15.20
C SER A 56 -12.94 -10.12 13.76
N THR A 57 -13.68 -9.27 13.04
CA THR A 57 -13.28 -8.83 11.70
C THR A 57 -12.01 -7.98 11.71
N ALA A 58 -11.84 -7.10 12.70
CA ALA A 58 -10.62 -6.32 12.85
C ALA A 58 -9.39 -7.23 13.07
N SER A 59 -9.49 -8.21 13.97
CA SER A 59 -8.38 -9.15 14.25
C SER A 59 -7.99 -9.94 12.99
N ILE A 60 -8.95 -10.53 12.29
CA ILE A 60 -8.72 -11.26 11.02
C ILE A 60 -8.04 -10.37 9.98
N ALA A 61 -8.50 -9.12 9.82
CA ALA A 61 -7.92 -8.19 8.85
C ALA A 61 -6.46 -7.83 9.17
N HIS A 62 -6.11 -7.63 10.45
CA HIS A 62 -4.74 -7.36 10.87
C HIS A 62 -3.84 -8.58 10.61
N LEU A 63 -4.28 -9.79 10.97
CA LEU A 63 -3.55 -11.02 10.69
C LEU A 63 -3.36 -11.24 9.19
N GLY A 64 -4.40 -11.00 8.39
CA GLY A 64 -4.33 -11.10 6.93
C GLY A 64 -3.32 -10.13 6.33
N ALA A 65 -3.31 -8.87 6.78
CA ALA A 65 -2.33 -7.89 6.31
C ALA A 65 -0.89 -8.29 6.68
N ALA A 66 -0.66 -8.77 7.90
CA ALA A 66 0.66 -9.26 8.32
C ALA A 66 1.12 -10.47 7.49
N ALA A 67 0.22 -11.43 7.25
CA ALA A 67 0.50 -12.60 6.42
C ALA A 67 0.83 -12.22 4.97
N LEU A 68 0.05 -11.31 4.37
CA LEU A 68 0.33 -10.80 3.02
C LEU A 68 1.69 -10.13 2.92
N VAL A 69 2.05 -9.29 3.89
CA VAL A 69 3.39 -8.67 3.94
C VAL A 69 4.47 -9.75 4.03
N ALA A 70 4.34 -10.72 4.93
CA ALA A 70 5.30 -11.81 5.06
C ALA A 70 5.44 -12.62 3.76
N ILE A 71 4.33 -12.96 3.11
CA ILE A 71 4.31 -13.65 1.81
C ILE A 71 5.02 -12.81 0.74
N CYS A 72 4.78 -11.51 0.68
CA CYS A 72 5.47 -10.62 -0.25
C CYS A 72 6.99 -10.61 -0.01
N TRP A 73 7.44 -10.52 1.25
CA TRP A 73 8.87 -10.54 1.58
C TRP A 73 9.52 -11.88 1.24
N VAL A 74 8.93 -12.99 1.69
CA VAL A 74 9.46 -14.34 1.44
C VAL A 74 9.43 -14.67 -0.05
N GLY A 75 8.33 -14.39 -0.73
CA GLY A 75 8.20 -14.59 -2.18
C GLY A 75 9.21 -13.76 -2.97
N SER A 76 9.41 -12.48 -2.61
CA SER A 76 10.41 -11.62 -3.26
C SER A 76 11.83 -12.13 -3.02
N ALA A 77 12.15 -12.57 -1.80
CA ALA A 77 13.46 -13.15 -1.48
C ALA A 77 13.71 -14.45 -2.27
N LEU A 78 12.71 -15.32 -2.38
CA LEU A 78 12.82 -16.55 -3.17
C LEU A 78 13.00 -16.27 -4.66
N LEU A 79 12.25 -15.32 -5.22
CA LEU A 79 12.37 -14.94 -6.63
C LEU A 79 13.69 -14.23 -6.96
N ALA A 80 14.22 -13.43 -6.03
CA ALA A 80 15.48 -12.70 -6.24
C ALA A 80 16.70 -13.58 -6.00
N VAL A 81 16.71 -14.38 -4.92
CA VAL A 81 17.89 -15.11 -4.46
C VAL A 81 17.92 -16.54 -4.98
N GLY A 82 16.76 -17.22 -5.04
CA GLY A 82 16.66 -18.62 -5.44
C GLY A 82 17.28 -18.91 -6.81
N PRO A 83 16.88 -18.21 -7.88
CA PRO A 83 17.43 -18.43 -9.22
C PRO A 83 18.94 -18.20 -9.31
N ILE A 84 19.48 -17.26 -8.54
CA ILE A 84 20.91 -16.93 -8.52
C ILE A 84 21.70 -18.02 -7.80
N LEU A 85 21.27 -18.44 -6.61
CA LEU A 85 21.97 -19.47 -5.83
C LEU A 85 21.95 -20.84 -6.51
N LEU A 86 20.89 -21.15 -7.26
CA LEU A 86 20.75 -22.41 -8.01
C LEU A 86 21.34 -22.35 -9.42
N GLY A 87 21.87 -21.20 -9.85
CA GLY A 87 22.42 -20.98 -11.20
C GLY A 87 21.39 -21.03 -12.32
N TRP A 88 20.10 -20.97 -12.00
CA TRP A 88 19.04 -21.03 -13.00
C TRP A 88 18.98 -19.77 -13.87
N ASN A 89 19.42 -18.62 -13.34
CA ASN A 89 19.44 -17.36 -14.07
C ASN A 89 20.37 -17.37 -15.31
N THR A 90 21.35 -18.29 -15.38
CA THR A 90 22.34 -18.35 -16.46
C THR A 90 22.13 -19.50 -17.44
N VAL A 91 21.17 -20.40 -17.19
CA VAL A 91 20.87 -21.52 -18.09
C VAL A 91 20.54 -21.00 -19.49
N GLY A 92 21.31 -21.44 -20.49
CA GLY A 92 21.19 -21.03 -21.89
C GLY A 92 21.98 -19.76 -22.28
N ILE A 93 22.68 -19.12 -21.35
CA ILE A 93 23.54 -17.93 -21.60
C ILE A 93 24.94 -18.09 -21.00
N GLU A 94 25.39 -19.32 -20.80
CA GLU A 94 26.66 -19.65 -20.14
C GLU A 94 27.89 -19.08 -20.86
N GLU A 95 27.91 -19.09 -22.20
CA GLU A 95 29.00 -18.51 -23.00
C GLU A 95 29.12 -16.99 -22.82
N LEU A 96 28.00 -16.29 -22.67
CA LEU A 96 27.97 -14.85 -22.43
C LEU A 96 28.46 -14.50 -21.03
N VAL A 97 28.14 -15.34 -20.05
CA VAL A 97 28.64 -15.20 -18.68
C VAL A 97 30.15 -15.48 -18.65
N ALA A 98 30.63 -16.48 -19.38
CA ALA A 98 32.06 -16.81 -19.47
C ALA A 98 32.89 -15.75 -20.20
N SER A 99 32.31 -15.00 -21.15
CA SER A 99 32.98 -13.89 -21.84
C SER A 99 32.97 -12.57 -21.05
N SER A 100 32.21 -12.52 -19.95
CA SER A 100 32.14 -11.35 -19.06
C SER A 100 33.35 -11.28 -18.12
N CYS A 101 33.67 -10.07 -17.64
CA CYS A 101 34.78 -9.87 -16.71
C CYS A 101 34.49 -10.54 -15.36
N PRO A 102 35.40 -11.39 -14.82
CA PRO A 102 35.16 -12.15 -13.59
C PRO A 102 35.00 -11.29 -12.33
N ASP A 103 35.55 -10.06 -12.34
CA ASP A 103 35.43 -9.10 -11.23
C ASP A 103 34.22 -8.16 -11.37
N ALA A 104 33.45 -8.26 -12.46
CA ALA A 104 32.28 -7.43 -12.66
C ALA A 104 31.07 -8.01 -11.91
N CYS A 105 30.44 -7.22 -11.04
CA CYS A 105 29.20 -7.58 -10.36
C CYS A 105 28.00 -7.24 -11.24
N VAL A 106 27.78 -8.04 -12.28
CA VAL A 106 26.67 -7.88 -13.23
C VAL A 106 25.65 -8.98 -13.07
N LEU A 107 24.37 -8.60 -12.96
CA LEU A 107 23.27 -9.56 -12.88
C LEU A 107 22.78 -9.89 -14.29
N LEU A 108 23.24 -11.00 -14.86
CA LEU A 108 22.67 -11.54 -16.09
C LEU A 108 21.50 -12.47 -15.78
N MET A 109 20.40 -12.28 -16.50
CA MET A 109 19.21 -13.13 -16.42
C MET A 109 18.83 -13.64 -17.81
N ASN A 110 18.52 -14.92 -17.92
CA ASN A 110 17.88 -15.46 -19.11
C ASN A 110 16.45 -14.92 -19.28
N ALA A 111 15.89 -15.08 -20.49
CA ALA A 111 14.59 -14.52 -20.83
C ALA A 111 13.43 -15.00 -19.91
N PRO A 112 13.30 -16.30 -19.55
CA PRO A 112 12.24 -16.74 -18.63
C PRO A 112 12.25 -16.02 -17.27
N PHE A 113 13.43 -15.87 -16.64
CA PHE A 113 13.53 -15.19 -15.34
C PHE A 113 13.35 -13.68 -15.47
N ALA A 114 13.88 -13.08 -16.53
CA ALA A 114 13.66 -11.66 -16.82
C ALA A 114 12.16 -11.33 -16.98
N ILE A 115 11.40 -12.17 -17.69
CA ILE A 115 9.94 -12.03 -17.82
C ILE A 115 9.25 -12.19 -16.47
N ALA A 116 9.51 -13.30 -15.77
CA ALA A 116 8.83 -13.63 -14.53
C ALA A 116 9.12 -12.58 -13.45
N GLY A 117 10.39 -12.21 -13.28
CA GLY A 117 10.84 -11.19 -12.33
C GLY A 117 10.24 -9.82 -12.64
N SER A 118 10.37 -9.33 -13.88
CA SER A 118 9.84 -8.01 -14.24
C SER A 118 8.32 -7.94 -14.15
N THR A 119 7.62 -9.01 -14.53
CA THR A 119 6.15 -9.07 -14.50
C THR A 119 5.61 -9.09 -13.07
N CYS A 120 6.15 -9.98 -12.23
CA CYS A 120 5.70 -10.15 -10.85
C CYS A 120 6.10 -8.97 -9.95
N SER A 121 7.29 -8.40 -10.15
CA SER A 121 7.82 -7.33 -9.28
C SER A 121 7.40 -5.93 -9.70
N PHE A 122 7.08 -5.70 -10.98
CA PHE A 122 6.79 -4.34 -11.48
C PHE A 122 5.53 -4.21 -12.32
N PHE A 123 5.40 -4.92 -13.44
CA PHE A 123 4.32 -4.63 -14.39
C PHE A 123 2.93 -4.95 -13.82
N VAL A 124 2.74 -6.13 -13.20
CA VAL A 124 1.46 -6.49 -12.58
C VAL A 124 1.14 -5.59 -11.38
N PRO A 125 2.03 -5.40 -10.39
CA PRO A 125 1.78 -4.49 -9.27
C PRO A 125 1.46 -3.06 -9.73
N SER A 126 2.23 -2.51 -10.67
CA SER A 126 2.04 -1.14 -11.17
C SER A 126 0.72 -0.98 -11.91
N PHE A 127 0.33 -1.96 -12.73
CA PHE A 127 -0.96 -1.96 -13.40
C PHE A 127 -2.12 -1.97 -12.39
N VAL A 128 -2.06 -2.86 -11.40
CA VAL A 128 -3.08 -2.93 -10.33
C VAL A 128 -3.14 -1.63 -9.54
N MET A 129 -1.98 -1.06 -9.17
CA MET A 129 -1.90 0.23 -8.47
C MET A 129 -2.54 1.36 -9.27
N VAL A 130 -2.20 1.51 -10.55
CA VAL A 130 -2.73 2.57 -11.42
C VAL A 130 -4.24 2.39 -11.60
N VAL A 131 -4.72 1.19 -11.91
CA VAL A 131 -6.16 0.93 -12.10
C VAL A 131 -6.93 1.21 -10.81
N THR A 132 -6.44 0.72 -9.68
CA THR A 132 -7.08 0.93 -8.37
C THR A 132 -7.12 2.40 -8.01
N TYR A 133 -6.02 3.14 -8.22
CA TYR A 133 -5.99 4.57 -7.99
C TYR A 133 -6.96 5.33 -8.90
N LEU A 134 -7.01 5.00 -10.19
CA LEU A 134 -7.95 5.63 -11.12
C LEU A 134 -9.40 5.36 -10.72
N ARG A 135 -9.72 4.17 -10.22
CA ARG A 135 -11.04 3.83 -9.67
C ARG A 135 -11.36 4.70 -8.45
N ILE A 136 -10.44 4.79 -7.48
CA ILE A 136 -10.58 5.62 -6.27
C ILE A 136 -10.77 7.09 -6.66
N TYR A 137 -9.93 7.61 -7.55
CA TYR A 137 -9.99 8.99 -8.01
C TYR A 137 -11.30 9.30 -8.72
N ARG A 138 -11.80 8.39 -9.58
CA ARG A 138 -13.10 8.54 -10.25
C ARG A 138 -14.24 8.60 -9.26
N VAL A 139 -14.25 7.71 -8.26
CA VAL A 139 -15.28 7.71 -7.20
C VAL A 139 -15.22 9.02 -6.41
N ALA A 140 -14.03 9.44 -5.97
CA ALA A 140 -13.85 10.70 -5.25
C ALA A 140 -14.31 11.92 -6.07
N LEU A 141 -14.03 11.93 -7.38
CA LEU A 141 -14.45 13.00 -8.28
C LEU A 141 -15.97 13.00 -8.50
N HIS A 142 -16.59 11.82 -8.61
CA HIS A 142 -18.02 11.67 -8.75
C HIS A 142 -18.77 12.19 -7.52
N GLN A 143 -18.31 11.80 -6.32
CA GLN A 143 -18.84 12.30 -5.05
C GLN A 143 -18.70 13.83 -4.93
N ALA A 144 -17.57 14.40 -5.35
CA ALA A 144 -17.37 15.85 -5.35
C ALA A 144 -18.32 16.60 -6.31
N ARG A 145 -18.64 16.02 -7.47
CA ARG A 145 -19.57 16.59 -8.45
C ARG A 145 -21.02 16.52 -7.97
N ALA A 146 -21.42 15.39 -7.39
CA ALA A 146 -22.76 15.22 -6.83
C ALA A 146 -23.05 16.24 -5.72
N VAL A 147 -22.09 16.47 -4.82
CA VAL A 147 -22.23 17.48 -3.76
C VAL A 147 -22.26 18.91 -4.31
N ARG A 148 -21.46 19.24 -5.34
CA ARG A 148 -21.49 20.57 -5.97
C ARG A 148 -22.84 20.90 -6.58
N ASN A 149 -23.45 19.94 -7.27
CA ASN A 149 -24.73 20.14 -7.96
C ASN A 149 -25.89 20.31 -6.96
N VAL A 150 -25.87 19.60 -5.82
CA VAL A 150 -26.85 19.82 -4.74
C VAL A 150 -26.68 21.22 -4.14
N VAL A 151 -25.47 21.66 -3.83
CA VAL A 151 -25.22 22.99 -3.24
C VAL A 151 -25.61 24.13 -4.20
N SER A 152 -25.36 24.00 -5.52
CA SER A 152 -25.74 25.02 -6.50
C SER A 152 -27.23 25.10 -6.81
N VAL A 153 -27.97 23.99 -6.66
CA VAL A 153 -29.44 23.97 -6.79
C VAL A 153 -30.08 24.48 -5.50
N SER A 154 -29.51 24.13 -4.35
CA SER A 154 -29.96 24.62 -3.05
C SER A 154 -29.74 26.11 -2.85
N SER A 155 -28.69 26.73 -3.40
CA SER A 155 -28.43 28.17 -3.23
C SER A 155 -29.50 29.10 -3.81
N VAL A 156 -30.42 28.61 -4.65
CA VAL A 156 -31.58 29.38 -5.13
C VAL A 156 -32.77 29.29 -4.15
N ALA A 157 -32.74 28.39 -3.16
CA ALA A 157 -33.85 28.08 -2.27
C ALA A 157 -33.65 28.51 -0.79
N TRP A 158 -32.55 29.19 -0.44
CA TRP A 158 -32.13 29.45 0.96
C TRP A 158 -32.17 30.92 1.41
N GLU A 159 -33.09 31.75 0.94
CA GLU A 159 -33.22 33.10 1.50
C GLU A 159 -33.87 33.12 2.91
N HIS A 160 -34.17 31.96 3.54
CA HIS A 160 -34.92 31.99 4.81
C HIS A 160 -34.71 30.93 5.91
N CYS A 161 -33.56 30.24 6.03
CA CYS A 161 -33.20 29.67 7.34
C CYS A 161 -31.75 29.18 7.43
N ASP A 162 -31.00 29.74 8.38
CA ASP A 162 -30.43 29.04 9.54
C ASP A 162 -28.96 29.40 9.84
N ILE A 163 -28.78 30.05 10.99
CA ILE A 163 -27.51 30.45 11.60
C ILE A 163 -27.21 29.36 12.64
N ASN A 164 -26.31 28.40 12.33
CA ASN A 164 -25.55 27.51 13.26
C ASN A 164 -25.48 26.01 12.89
N SER A 165 -25.29 25.64 11.61
CA SER A 165 -24.85 24.28 11.26
C SER A 165 -23.37 24.23 10.84
N ARG A 166 -22.57 23.67 11.76
CA ARG A 166 -21.11 23.44 11.79
C ARG A 166 -20.37 23.24 10.44
N PRO A 167 -19.20 23.89 10.23
CA PRO A 167 -18.33 23.70 9.06
C PRO A 167 -17.41 22.45 9.15
N GLU A 168 -17.83 21.39 9.85
CA GLU A 168 -16.96 20.24 10.21
C GLU A 168 -16.78 19.25 9.04
N LYS A 169 -17.81 19.04 8.21
CA LYS A 169 -17.75 18.13 7.04
C LYS A 169 -16.90 18.65 5.88
N ARG A 170 -16.70 19.96 5.77
CA ARG A 170 -16.01 20.59 4.62
C ARG A 170 -14.49 20.51 4.72
N THR A 171 -13.95 20.41 5.93
CA THR A 171 -12.52 20.28 6.23
C THR A 171 -12.01 18.84 6.03
N ASP A 172 -12.76 17.83 6.48
CA ASP A 172 -12.35 16.42 6.30
C ASP A 172 -12.34 16.01 4.82
N GLN A 173 -13.35 16.41 4.04
CA GLN A 173 -13.42 16.10 2.61
C GLN A 173 -12.31 16.78 1.78
N ARG A 174 -11.81 17.95 2.24
CA ARG A 174 -10.64 18.63 1.64
C ARG A 174 -9.32 17.94 2.02
N ARG A 175 -9.21 17.42 3.26
CA ARG A 175 -8.04 16.70 3.76
C ARG A 175 -7.86 15.35 3.05
N ASP A 176 -8.94 14.59 2.85
CA ASP A 176 -8.94 13.32 2.12
C ASP A 176 -8.51 13.49 0.67
N ARG A 177 -8.99 14.54 -0.01
CA ARG A 177 -8.59 14.84 -1.40
C ARG A 177 -7.11 15.18 -1.53
N SER A 178 -6.52 15.81 -0.52
CA SER A 178 -5.08 16.12 -0.48
C SER A 178 -4.23 14.85 -0.27
N ALA A 179 -4.71 13.92 0.55
CA ALA A 179 -4.05 12.63 0.77
C ALA A 179 -4.07 11.78 -0.52
N THR A 180 -5.22 11.67 -1.20
CA THR A 180 -5.32 10.98 -2.50
C THR A 180 -4.42 11.62 -3.57
N LYS A 181 -4.35 12.95 -3.63
CA LYS A 181 -3.45 13.66 -4.55
C LYS A 181 -1.98 13.30 -4.30
N THR A 182 -1.57 13.23 -3.02
CA THR A 182 -0.20 12.86 -2.64
C THR A 182 0.12 11.42 -3.05
N LEU A 183 -0.80 10.47 -2.79
CA LEU A 183 -0.65 9.09 -3.23
C LEU A 183 -0.50 8.99 -4.76
N GLY A 184 -1.29 9.76 -5.51
CA GLY A 184 -1.16 9.85 -6.97
C GLY A 184 0.21 10.31 -7.46
N ILE A 185 0.77 11.35 -6.85
CA ILE A 185 2.11 11.87 -7.19
C ILE A 185 3.17 10.80 -6.92
N ILE A 186 3.12 10.14 -5.76
CA ILE A 186 4.06 9.08 -5.39
C ILE A 186 3.96 7.91 -6.37
N MET A 187 2.75 7.52 -6.77
CA MET A 187 2.55 6.46 -7.76
C MET A 187 3.16 6.79 -9.13
N VAL A 188 2.98 8.02 -9.62
CA VAL A 188 3.58 8.46 -10.89
C VAL A 188 5.11 8.51 -10.78
N ALA A 189 5.64 9.04 -9.68
CA ALA A 189 7.07 9.07 -9.43
C ALA A 189 7.66 7.65 -9.42
N PHE A 190 7.00 6.71 -8.73
CA PHE A 190 7.39 5.30 -8.71
C PHE A 190 7.43 4.70 -10.11
N VAL A 191 6.34 4.76 -10.87
CA VAL A 191 6.27 4.16 -12.21
C VAL A 191 7.29 4.78 -13.16
N THR A 192 7.44 6.11 -13.15
CA THR A 192 8.38 6.81 -14.06
C THR A 192 9.84 6.50 -13.76
N CYS A 193 10.20 6.36 -12.49
CA CYS A 193 11.58 6.05 -12.09
C CYS A 193 11.94 4.58 -12.36
N TRP A 194 11.00 3.65 -12.17
CA TRP A 194 11.26 2.21 -12.28
C TRP A 194 11.00 1.61 -13.66
N LEU A 195 10.12 2.23 -14.47
CA LEU A 195 9.75 1.70 -15.79
C LEU A 195 10.97 1.49 -16.71
N PRO A 196 11.92 2.44 -16.86
CA PRO A 196 13.06 2.24 -17.76
C PRO A 196 13.92 1.04 -17.38
N TYR A 197 14.17 0.84 -16.09
CA TYR A 197 14.98 -0.28 -15.59
C TYR A 197 14.29 -1.62 -15.86
N PHE A 198 13.02 -1.77 -15.48
CA PHE A 198 12.30 -3.04 -15.70
C PHE A 198 11.99 -3.31 -17.18
N SER A 199 11.84 -2.27 -18.00
CA SER A 199 11.77 -2.43 -19.46
C SER A 199 13.08 -2.94 -20.04
N LEU A 200 14.22 -2.40 -19.57
CA LEU A 200 15.54 -2.88 -20.00
C LEU A 200 15.75 -4.34 -19.59
N THR A 201 15.50 -4.67 -18.32
CA THR A 201 15.57 -6.06 -17.82
C THR A 201 14.71 -7.02 -18.62
N LEU A 202 13.49 -6.62 -18.99
CA LEU A 202 12.59 -7.45 -19.78
C LEU A 202 13.09 -7.67 -21.20
N LEU A 203 13.64 -6.63 -21.85
CA LEU A 203 13.94 -6.65 -23.29
C LEU A 203 15.36 -7.13 -23.62
N ASP A 204 16.32 -6.90 -22.73
CA ASP A 204 17.74 -7.17 -22.99
C ASP A 204 18.02 -8.61 -23.46
N PRO A 205 17.42 -9.66 -22.84
CA PRO A 205 17.60 -11.04 -23.30
C PRO A 205 17.04 -11.31 -24.72
N PHE A 206 16.02 -10.56 -25.15
CA PHE A 206 15.42 -10.71 -26.48
C PHE A 206 16.17 -9.93 -27.56
N THR A 207 16.91 -8.91 -27.15
CA THR A 207 17.78 -8.15 -28.06
C THR A 207 19.17 -8.78 -28.21
N GLY A 208 19.46 -9.86 -27.47
CA GLY A 208 20.79 -10.49 -27.49
C GLY A 208 21.82 -9.73 -26.65
N PHE A 209 21.39 -9.12 -25.53
CA PHE A 209 22.27 -8.43 -24.57
C PHE A 209 23.07 -7.26 -25.18
N LEU A 210 22.43 -6.47 -26.05
CA LEU A 210 23.05 -5.33 -26.74
C LEU A 210 23.15 -4.08 -25.87
N ALA A 211 22.54 -4.07 -24.69
CA ALA A 211 22.54 -2.89 -23.84
C ALA A 211 23.94 -2.59 -23.28
N GLU A 212 24.45 -1.40 -23.59
CA GLU A 212 25.74 -0.96 -23.06
C GLU A 212 25.69 -0.69 -21.54
N PRO A 213 26.82 -0.83 -20.80
CA PRO A 213 26.85 -0.69 -19.35
C PRO A 213 26.32 0.65 -18.82
N TRP A 214 26.59 1.76 -19.51
CA TRP A 214 26.11 3.08 -19.09
C TRP A 214 24.58 3.22 -19.18
N VAL A 215 23.91 2.44 -20.06
CA VAL A 215 22.44 2.39 -20.14
C VAL A 215 21.88 1.69 -18.90
N TRP A 216 22.50 0.58 -18.50
CA TRP A 216 22.17 -0.14 -17.27
C TRP A 216 22.36 0.73 -16.03
N GLU A 217 23.51 1.38 -15.91
CA GLU A 217 23.80 2.30 -14.81
C GLU A 217 22.79 3.44 -14.76
N SER A 218 22.51 4.11 -15.89
CA SER A 218 21.60 5.26 -15.92
C SER A 218 20.18 4.88 -15.51
N THR A 219 19.68 3.73 -15.97
CA THR A 219 18.34 3.26 -15.60
C THR A 219 18.27 2.79 -14.14
N ALA A 220 19.35 2.20 -13.61
CA ALA A 220 19.45 1.85 -12.20
C ALA A 220 19.48 3.09 -11.29
N TRP A 221 20.28 4.10 -11.62
CA TRP A 221 20.34 5.36 -10.88
C TRP A 221 18.98 6.08 -10.86
N LEU A 222 18.26 6.05 -11.98
CA LEU A 222 16.91 6.59 -12.05
C LEU A 222 15.94 5.83 -11.12
N ALA A 223 16.01 4.50 -11.09
CA ALA A 223 15.23 3.67 -10.17
C ALA A 223 15.55 3.98 -8.70
N TYR A 224 16.83 4.17 -8.35
CA TYR A 224 17.24 4.56 -6.99
C TYR A 224 16.72 5.93 -6.58
N MET A 225 16.60 6.86 -7.54
CA MET A 225 16.08 8.20 -7.29
C MET A 225 14.65 8.18 -6.72
N ASN A 226 13.82 7.19 -7.07
CA ASN A 226 12.49 7.00 -6.48
C ASN A 226 12.52 7.00 -4.94
N SER A 227 13.48 6.27 -4.36
CA SER A 227 13.64 6.18 -2.90
C SER A 227 14.11 7.50 -2.29
N ALA A 228 14.94 8.26 -3.01
CA ALA A 228 15.41 9.58 -2.59
C ALA A 228 14.32 10.67 -2.67
N LEU A 229 13.37 10.54 -3.60
CA LEU A 229 12.26 11.48 -3.75
C LEU A 229 11.21 11.35 -2.63
N ASN A 230 11.06 10.16 -2.05
CA ASN A 230 10.04 9.87 -1.04
C ASN A 230 10.04 10.85 0.15
N PRO A 231 11.17 11.10 0.86
CA PRO A 231 11.23 12.10 1.95
C PRO A 231 10.88 13.53 1.55
N ILE A 232 10.96 13.90 0.26
CA ILE A 232 10.64 15.23 -0.26
C ILE A 232 9.16 15.31 -0.66
N LEU A 233 8.65 14.27 -1.32
CA LEU A 233 7.27 14.22 -1.81
C LEU A 233 6.26 14.16 -0.65
N TYR A 234 6.55 13.43 0.43
CA TYR A 234 5.62 13.33 1.57
C TYR A 234 5.33 14.69 2.24
N PRO A 235 6.32 15.50 2.65
CA PRO A 235 6.07 16.79 3.31
C PRO A 235 5.62 17.90 2.35
N ALA A 236 6.00 17.81 1.07
CA ALA A 236 5.60 18.78 0.06
C ALA A 236 4.09 18.74 -0.21
N PHE A 237 3.46 17.56 -0.16
CA PHE A 237 2.05 17.40 -0.57
C PHE A 237 1.10 16.92 0.53
N ASN A 238 1.62 16.45 1.67
CA ASN A 238 0.81 16.06 2.83
C ASN A 238 1.05 17.00 4.02
N GLN A 239 0.03 17.81 4.37
CA GLN A 239 0.08 18.76 5.48
C GLN A 239 0.36 18.11 6.84
N ALA A 240 -0.15 16.89 7.08
CA ALA A 240 0.10 16.17 8.34
C ALA A 240 1.57 15.74 8.45
N PHE A 241 2.18 15.29 7.35
CA PHE A 241 3.61 14.98 7.31
C PHE A 241 4.48 16.22 7.46
N ARG A 242 4.07 17.35 6.86
CA ARG A 242 4.78 18.63 7.00
C ARG A 242 4.82 19.11 8.45
N GLN A 243 3.73 18.95 9.19
CA GLN A 243 3.67 19.28 10.61
C GLN A 243 4.57 18.36 11.45
N ALA A 244 4.56 17.05 11.17
CA ALA A 244 5.44 16.10 11.83
C ALA A 244 6.92 16.39 11.56
N PHE A 245 7.30 16.74 10.32
CA PHE A 245 8.67 17.12 9.98
C PHE A 245 9.11 18.39 10.72
N ARG A 246 8.25 19.42 10.80
CA ARG A 246 8.58 20.62 11.58
C ARG A 246 8.86 20.29 13.04
N LEU A 247 8.04 19.44 13.67
CA LEU A 247 8.20 19.02 15.07
C LEU A 247 9.48 18.22 15.37
N VAL A 248 10.08 17.59 14.35
CA VAL A 248 11.35 16.84 14.51
C VAL A 248 12.57 17.76 14.40
N PHE A 249 12.44 18.86 13.65
CA PHE A 249 13.54 19.78 13.36
C PHE A 249 13.44 21.13 14.11
N THR A 250 12.53 21.24 15.09
CA THR A 250 12.42 22.35 16.06
C THR A 250 12.36 21.77 17.47
#